data_AF-A0A3M0WS65-F1
#
_entry.id   AF-A0A3M0WS65-F1
#
_cell.length_a   1.000
_cell.length_b   1.000
_cell.length_c   1.000
_cell.angle_alpha   90.00
_cell.angle_beta   90.00
_cell.angle_gamma   90.00
#
_symmetry.space_group_name_H-M   'P 1'
#
loop_
_entity.id
_entity.type
_entity.pdbx_description
1 polymer ?
#
loop_
_entity_poly.entity_id
_entity_poly.type
_entity_poly.pdbx_seq_one_letter_code
_entity_poly.pdbx_strand_id
1 'polypeptide(L)'
;MLFAKNAVVNSIIYFSFAIIKANNIFMWFWRIIIGLLITALGFSMAWKTRFYLQILGRNYWAERNLGGGGSELLYKLLGILIIFIGLMVVTDLFDIFMTWLVGGLFVR
;
A
#
# COMPACT_ATOMS: atom_id res chain seq x y z
N MET A 1 -42.24 30.87 -13.10
CA MET A 1 -40.81 31.03 -13.45
C MET A 1 -39.84 30.51 -12.38
N LEU A 2 -40.08 30.76 -11.09
CA LEU A 2 -39.21 30.31 -9.98
C LEU A 2 -39.01 28.78 -9.90
N PHE A 3 -40.04 27.99 -10.20
CA PHE A 3 -39.95 26.53 -10.20
C PHE A 3 -38.99 25.95 -11.26
N ALA A 4 -38.95 26.54 -12.45
CA ALA A 4 -38.02 26.10 -13.50
C ALA A 4 -36.57 26.40 -13.12
N LYS A 5 -36.31 27.53 -12.46
CA LYS A 5 -34.97 27.92 -12.00
C LYS A 5 -34.43 26.94 -10.93
N ASN A 6 -35.29 26.51 -10.00
CA ASN A 6 -34.91 25.55 -8.96
C ASN A 6 -34.67 24.13 -9.50
N ALA A 7 -35.43 23.70 -10.51
CA ALA A 7 -35.20 22.40 -11.16
C ALA A 7 -33.84 22.33 -11.85
N VAL A 8 -33.44 23.41 -12.54
CA VAL A 8 -32.13 23.52 -13.19
C VAL A 8 -30.99 23.57 -12.17
N VAL A 9 -31.14 24.32 -11.08
CA VAL A 9 -30.11 24.39 -10.03
C VAL A 9 -29.92 23.02 -9.35
N ASN A 10 -31.02 22.31 -9.05
CA ASN A 10 -30.94 20.97 -8.46
C ASN A 10 -30.27 19.96 -9.40
N SER A 11 -30.58 19.98 -10.71
CA SER A 11 -29.96 19.04 -11.66
C SER A 11 -28.44 19.24 -11.76
N ILE A 12 -27.98 20.50 -11.72
CA ILE A 12 -26.54 20.83 -11.71
C ILE A 12 -25.87 20.30 -10.43
N ILE A 13 -26.51 20.45 -9.27
CA ILE A 13 -25.98 19.96 -7.98
C ILE A 13 -25.87 18.43 -8.00
N TYR A 14 -26.91 17.71 -8.43
CA TYR A 14 -26.87 16.25 -8.52
C TYR A 14 -25.81 15.76 -9.50
N PHE A 15 -25.66 16.43 -10.65
CA PHE A 15 -24.63 16.11 -11.63
C PHE A 15 -23.22 16.33 -11.07
N SER A 16 -22.99 17.44 -10.37
CA SER A 16 -21.71 17.73 -9.72
C SER A 16 -21.36 16.71 -8.64
N PHE A 17 -22.35 16.33 -7.80
CA PHE A 17 -22.17 15.28 -6.79
C PHE A 17 -21.88 13.91 -7.42
N ALA A 18 -22.52 13.58 -8.54
CA ALA A 18 -22.27 12.34 -9.28
C ALA A 18 -20.83 12.30 -9.85
N ILE A 19 -20.33 13.41 -10.40
CA ILE A 19 -18.95 13.53 -10.88
C ILE A 19 -17.95 13.35 -9.73
N ILE A 20 -18.17 14.02 -8.59
CA ILE A 20 -17.29 13.92 -7.43
C ILE A 20 -17.26 12.48 -6.90
N LYS A 21 -18.42 11.83 -6.79
CA LYS A 21 -18.51 10.44 -6.33
C LYS A 21 -17.83 9.46 -7.29
N ALA A 22 -17.98 9.67 -8.60
CA ALA A 22 -17.32 8.85 -9.63
C ALA A 22 -15.79 8.96 -9.58
N ASN A 23 -15.27 10.19 -9.43
CA ASN A 23 -13.82 10.42 -9.29
C ASN A 23 -13.24 9.76 -8.04
N ASN A 24 -13.96 9.84 -6.92
CA ASN A 24 -13.56 9.15 -5.70
C ASN A 24 -13.52 7.63 -5.94
N ILE A 25 -14.61 7.03 -6.44
CA ILE A 25 -14.68 5.58 -6.71
C ILE A 25 -13.52 5.09 -7.60
N PHE A 26 -13.15 5.87 -8.63
CA PHE A 26 -12.01 5.57 -9.48
C PHE A 26 -10.67 5.57 -8.70
N MET A 27 -10.45 6.54 -7.81
CA MET A 27 -9.27 6.56 -6.95
C MET A 27 -9.23 5.37 -5.97
N TRP A 28 -10.38 4.98 -5.40
CA TRP A 28 -10.48 3.82 -4.51
C TRP A 28 -10.07 2.53 -5.22
N PHE A 29 -10.54 2.33 -6.45
CA PHE A 29 -10.20 1.16 -7.25
C PHE A 29 -8.69 1.07 -7.55
N TRP A 30 -8.07 2.18 -7.93
CA TRP A 30 -6.63 2.21 -8.18
C TRP A 30 -5.80 1.92 -6.94
N ARG A 31 -6.19 2.44 -5.77
CA ARG A 31 -5.49 2.17 -4.50
C ARG A 31 -5.48 0.68 -4.17
N ILE A 32 -6.62 0.01 -4.32
CA ILE A 32 -6.73 -1.44 -4.05
C ILE A 32 -5.85 -2.25 -5.01
N ILE A 33 -5.86 -1.91 -6.31
CA ILE A 33 -5.01 -2.60 -7.31
C ILE A 33 -3.52 -2.45 -6.97
N ILE A 34 -3.08 -1.23 -6.63
CA ILE A 34 -1.68 -0.96 -6.30
C ILE A 34 -1.28 -1.71 -5.01
N GLY A 35 -2.12 -1.68 -3.98
CA GLY A 35 -1.87 -2.42 -2.74
C GLY A 35 -1.80 -3.94 -2.96
N LEU A 36 -2.67 -4.48 -3.82
CA LEU A 36 -2.64 -5.90 -4.18
C LEU A 36 -1.37 -6.26 -4.96
N LEU A 37 -0.93 -5.40 -5.89
CA LEU A 37 0.33 -5.55 -6.61
C LEU A 37 1.54 -5.57 -5.68
N ILE A 38 1.60 -4.65 -4.71
CA ILE A 38 2.68 -4.60 -3.71
C ILE A 38 2.69 -5.87 -2.86
N THR A 39 1.51 -6.33 -2.41
CA THR A 39 1.37 -7.56 -1.64
C THR A 39 1.83 -8.79 -2.45
N ALA A 40 1.43 -8.86 -3.73
CA ALA A 40 1.84 -9.93 -4.63
C ALA A 40 3.35 -9.92 -4.90
N LEU A 41 3.96 -8.74 -5.03
CA LEU A 41 5.41 -8.59 -5.15
C LEU A 41 6.12 -9.04 -3.87
N GLY A 42 5.66 -8.63 -2.68
CA GLY A 42 6.19 -9.10 -1.40
C GLY A 42 6.08 -10.61 -1.23
N PHE A 43 4.96 -11.18 -1.64
CA PHE A 43 4.74 -12.63 -1.64
C PHE A 43 5.69 -13.35 -2.60
N SER A 44 5.89 -12.82 -3.80
CA SER A 44 6.86 -13.38 -4.75
C SER A 44 8.29 -13.38 -4.20
N MET A 45 8.64 -12.35 -3.42
CA MET A 45 9.95 -12.20 -2.79
C MET A 45 10.15 -13.19 -1.64
N ALA A 46 9.10 -13.42 -0.84
CA ALA A 46 9.08 -14.44 0.20
C ALA A 46 9.16 -15.86 -0.37
N TRP A 47 8.42 -16.14 -1.45
CA TRP A 47 8.37 -17.48 -2.08
C TRP A 47 9.66 -17.83 -2.83
N LYS A 48 10.18 -16.91 -3.66
CA LYS A 48 11.39 -17.14 -4.47
C LYS A 48 12.64 -16.55 -3.83
N THR A 49 12.84 -16.79 -2.55
CA THR A 49 13.99 -16.23 -1.80
C THR A 49 15.35 -16.60 -2.42
N ARG A 50 15.47 -17.80 -2.99
CA ARG A 50 16.71 -18.29 -3.62
C ARG A 50 17.13 -17.49 -4.86
N PHE A 51 16.17 -16.96 -5.61
CA PHE A 51 16.44 -16.09 -6.75
C PHE A 51 17.03 -14.75 -6.27
N TYR A 52 16.45 -14.17 -5.23
CA TYR A 52 16.95 -12.92 -4.64
C TYR A 52 18.29 -13.09 -3.93
N LEU A 53 18.53 -14.24 -3.28
CA LEU A 53 19.85 -14.61 -2.73
C LEU A 53 20.95 -14.68 -3.77
N GLN A 54 20.66 -15.23 -4.96
CA GLN A 54 21.65 -15.33 -6.03
C GLN A 54 21.99 -13.96 -6.64
N ILE A 55 21.05 -13.00 -6.61
CA ILE A 55 21.26 -11.64 -7.13
C ILE A 55 21.94 -10.74 -6.09
N LEU A 56 21.52 -10.79 -4.83
CA LEU A 56 21.99 -9.89 -3.76
C LEU A 56 23.20 -10.44 -2.99
N GLY A 57 23.47 -11.74 -3.12
CA GLY A 57 24.57 -12.40 -2.42
C GLY A 57 24.27 -12.69 -0.95
N ARG A 58 25.18 -13.48 -0.35
CA ARG A 58 25.14 -13.82 1.08
C ARG A 58 25.56 -12.61 1.90
N ASN A 59 24.73 -12.25 2.88
CA ASN A 59 25.00 -11.12 3.76
C ASN A 59 25.76 -11.61 5.00
N TYR A 60 26.97 -11.07 5.22
CA TYR A 60 27.87 -11.50 6.31
C TYR A 60 27.28 -11.22 7.70
N TRP A 61 26.47 -10.16 7.85
CA TRP A 61 25.75 -9.88 9.10
C TRP A 61 24.68 -10.93 9.38
N ALA A 62 24.00 -11.41 8.33
CA ALA A 62 22.96 -12.42 8.44
C ALA A 62 23.55 -13.77 8.83
N GLU A 63 24.66 -14.16 8.21
CA GLU A 63 25.32 -15.43 8.55
C GLU A 63 25.94 -15.46 9.93
N ARG A 64 26.44 -14.31 10.40
CA ARG A 64 27.03 -14.23 11.74
C ARG A 64 25.99 -14.24 12.86
N ASN A 65 24.80 -13.66 12.64
CA ASN A 65 23.76 -13.53 13.67
C ASN A 65 22.66 -14.59 13.58
N LEU A 66 22.37 -15.11 12.38
CA LEU A 66 21.30 -16.09 12.13
C LEU A 66 21.85 -17.49 11.77
N GLY A 67 23.17 -17.67 11.71
CA GLY A 67 23.83 -18.95 11.45
C GLY A 67 23.98 -19.31 9.96
N GLY A 68 24.42 -20.53 9.68
CA GLY A 68 24.61 -21.03 8.31
C GLY A 68 23.28 -21.13 7.55
N GLY A 69 23.09 -20.26 6.55
CA GLY A 69 21.81 -20.07 5.85
C GLY A 69 21.00 -18.87 6.37
N GLY A 70 21.55 -18.09 7.30
CA GLY A 70 20.94 -16.88 7.85
C GLY A 70 20.56 -15.84 6.81
N SER A 71 21.34 -15.74 5.72
CA SER A 71 21.00 -14.94 4.55
C SER A 71 19.62 -15.32 3.98
N GLU A 72 19.28 -16.62 3.89
CA GLU A 72 17.98 -17.05 3.37
C GLU A 72 16.81 -16.70 4.29
N LEU A 73 17.02 -16.81 5.60
CA LEU A 73 16.02 -16.43 6.58
C LEU A 73 15.76 -14.92 6.55
N LEU A 74 16.80 -14.10 6.41
CA LEU A 74 16.67 -12.64 6.39
C LEU A 74 15.84 -12.17 5.18
N TYR A 75 16.10 -12.73 3.99
CA TYR A 75 15.30 -12.39 2.80
C TYR A 75 13.85 -12.89 2.88
N LYS A 76 13.59 -14.05 3.53
CA LYS A 76 12.21 -14.47 3.83
C LYS A 76 11.52 -13.49 4.78
N LEU A 77 12.23 -13.05 5.82
CA LEU A 77 11.70 -12.11 6.80
C LEU A 77 11.37 -10.76 6.16
N LEU A 78 12.24 -10.27 5.28
CA LEU A 78 12.00 -9.07 4.47
C LEU A 78 10.78 -9.24 3.56
N GLY A 79 10.64 -10.39 2.89
CA GLY A 79 9.46 -10.69 2.07
C GLY A 79 8.16 -10.65 2.89
N ILE A 80 8.16 -11.24 4.08
CA ILE A 80 7.02 -11.20 5.01
C ILE A 80 6.72 -9.75 5.46
N LEU A 81 7.75 -8.95 5.72
CA LEU A 81 7.59 -7.54 6.08
C LEU A 81 6.92 -6.73 4.95
N ILE A 82 7.33 -6.99 3.70
CA ILE A 82 6.75 -6.33 2.51
C ILE A 82 5.29 -6.76 2.30
N ILE A 83 4.95 -8.03 2.54
CA ILE A 83 3.55 -8.50 2.52
C ILE A 83 2.73 -7.76 3.57
N PHE A 84 3.29 -7.58 4.78
CA PHE A 84 2.63 -6.87 5.87
C PHE A 84 2.35 -5.40 5.50
N ILE A 85 3.32 -4.73 4.89
CA ILE A 85 3.17 -3.36 4.37
C ILE A 85 2.13 -3.33 3.24
N GLY A 86 2.16 -4.29 2.32
CA GLY A 86 1.18 -4.40 1.24
C GLY A 86 -0.26 -4.52 1.76
N LEU A 87 -0.47 -5.35 2.78
CA LEU A 87 -1.78 -5.49 3.44
C LEU A 87 -2.21 -4.20 4.17
N MET A 88 -1.29 -3.48 4.79
CA MET A 88 -1.59 -2.16 5.39
C MET A 88 -2.00 -1.13 4.35
N VAL A 89 -1.40 -1.16 3.15
CA VAL A 89 -1.75 -0.25 2.04
C VAL A 89 -3.15 -0.59 1.50
N VAL A 90 -3.50 -1.87 1.36
CA VAL A 90 -4.85 -2.29 0.91
C VAL A 90 -5.94 -1.89 1.90
N THR A 91 -5.65 -1.97 3.20
CA THR A 91 -6.63 -1.74 4.27
C THR A 91 -6.76 -0.27 4.70
N ASP A 92 -6.09 0.66 4.01
CA ASP A 92 -6.06 2.09 4.36
C ASP A 92 -5.36 2.39 5.70
N LEU A 93 -4.78 1.38 6.34
CA LEU A 93 -4.05 1.52 7.61
C LEU A 93 -2.69 2.19 7.40
N PHE A 94 -2.15 2.18 6.18
CA PHE A 94 -0.86 2.78 5.88
C PHE A 94 -0.83 4.30 6.12
N ASP A 95 -1.88 5.03 5.73
CA ASP A 95 -1.96 6.48 5.94
C ASP A 95 -2.02 6.82 7.44
N ILE A 96 -2.75 6.03 8.22
CA ILE A 96 -2.84 6.15 9.68
C ILE A 96 -1.48 5.84 10.33
N PHE A 97 -0.82 4.77 9.90
CA PHE A 97 0.48 4.35 10.42
C PHE A 97 1.58 5.38 10.12
N MET A 98 1.63 5.91 8.90
CA MET A 98 2.59 6.97 8.54
C MET A 98 2.34 8.25 9.33
N THR A 99 1.06 8.63 9.52
CA THR A 99 0.72 9.79 10.35
C THR A 99 1.15 9.59 11.81
N TRP A 100 1.01 8.38 12.36
CA TRP A 100 1.51 8.08 13.71
C TRP A 100 3.04 8.10 13.79
N LEU A 101 3.71 7.46 12.82
CA LEU A 101 5.17 7.30 12.80
C LEU A 101 5.89 8.62 12.56
N VAL A 102 5.38 9.43 11.64
CA VAL A 102 5.98 10.71 11.23
C VAL A 102 5.40 11.87 12.03
N GLY A 103 4.13 11.82 12.44
CA GLY A 103 3.51 12.85 13.29
C GLY A 103 4.19 12.97 14.65
N GLY A 104 4.75 11.88 15.20
CA GLY A 104 5.58 11.93 16.40
C GLY A 104 6.88 12.74 16.25
N LEU A 105 7.39 12.90 15.02
CA LEU A 105 8.60 13.69 14.73
C LEU A 105 8.31 15.19 14.52
N PHE A 106 7.09 15.56 14.10
CA PHE A 106 6.69 16.94 13.80
C PHE A 106 5.88 17.62 14.93
N VAL A 107 5.63 16.94 16.05
CA VAL A 107 4.91 17.47 17.23
C VAL A 107 5.84 18.28 18.18
N ARG A 108 7.09 18.53 17.80
CA ARG A 108 7.98 19.46 18.49
C ARG A 108 8.06 20.81 17.78
#